data_AF-A0A7W1GRY1-F1
#
_entry.id   AF-A0A7W1GRY1-F1
#
_cell.length_a   1.000
_cell.length_b   1.000
_cell.length_c   1.000
_cell.angle_alpha   90.00
_cell.angle_beta   90.00
_cell.angle_gamma   90.00
#
_symmetry.space_group_name_H-M   'P 1'
#
loop_
_entity.id
_entity.type
_entity.pdbx_description
1 polymer ?
#
loop_
_entity_poly.entity_id
_entity_poly.type
_entity_poly.pdbx_seq_one_letter_code
_entity_poly.pdbx_strand_id
1 'polypeptide(L)'
;MLISRLSERDSLQQFHGGRPIRNIILVCDVDGVIRNSTEADADSQIIKLIHDLVATQHVDVAFISGTPVSQNPSLETWRRGNHTLDKAVGKYFSKELEDNKVTIYGALGGQRMTKEGFDITVQYPPVIMFELGKLLLHAFLEDVKDIGTSQQIKYTENLKILIDELELQNKHQISTVTANEFSEVVFKIHSQLDSNFRLVSYGAFVESQTSNPPWNAARSLEWIKKQLNCPDLLISKFPEEQKQLAMGLAHRGKDGFNFLMISKTNKSHTIKKHLQEKLLLYPDALIVTIGDTQVDFPMHQHAHLSYHVGQEEVWKNHSLPHCILVQDKIGRDRQHVNGTHYVLNSLKNNIGKPLADWNIPLKDNQSNALLGENNL
;
A
#
# COMPACT_ATOMS: atom_id res chain seq x y z
N MET A 1 -3.67 13.06 22.91
CA MET A 1 -2.87 11.84 22.69
C MET A 1 -3.26 10.85 23.77
N LEU A 2 -3.99 9.79 23.42
CA LEU A 2 -4.41 8.73 24.35
C LEU A 2 -4.44 7.42 23.56
N ILE A 3 -3.30 6.73 23.55
CA ILE A 3 -3.18 5.34 23.09
C ILE A 3 -2.93 4.53 24.37
N SER A 4 -4.01 4.21 25.08
CA SER A 4 -3.96 3.34 26.25
C SER A 4 -4.23 1.91 25.83
N ARG A 5 -3.25 1.01 26.06
CA ARG A 5 -3.46 -0.44 25.96
C ARG A 5 -4.51 -0.85 26.99
N LEU A 6 -5.63 -1.40 26.54
CA LEU A 6 -6.72 -1.96 27.34
C LEU A 6 -7.06 -3.34 26.77
N SER A 7 -7.38 -4.31 27.62
CA SER A 7 -7.65 -5.70 27.23
C SER A 7 -8.78 -5.80 26.20
N GLU A 8 -8.51 -6.42 25.05
CA GLU A 8 -9.24 -6.09 23.82
C GLU A 8 -10.67 -6.63 23.68
N ARG A 9 -11.11 -7.60 24.50
CA ARG A 9 -12.52 -8.06 24.48
C ARG A 9 -13.48 -7.06 25.11
N ASP A 10 -13.10 -6.50 26.25
CA ASP A 10 -13.95 -5.55 26.97
C ASP A 10 -14.01 -4.20 26.25
N SER A 11 -12.91 -3.76 25.61
CA SER A 11 -12.85 -2.46 24.93
C SER A 11 -13.71 -2.39 23.65
N LEU A 12 -13.84 -3.50 22.91
CA LEU A 12 -14.76 -3.60 21.77
C LEU A 12 -16.22 -3.70 22.22
N GLN A 13 -16.53 -4.48 23.25
CA GLN A 13 -17.89 -4.57 23.81
C GLN A 13 -18.34 -3.24 24.44
N GLN A 14 -17.40 -2.48 25.02
CA GLN A 14 -17.64 -1.15 25.60
C GLN A 14 -17.48 0.00 24.59
N PHE A 15 -17.35 -0.26 23.28
CA PHE A 15 -17.26 0.80 22.27
C PHE A 15 -18.52 1.68 22.32
N HIS A 16 -18.32 2.99 22.55
CA HIS A 16 -19.36 3.97 22.92
C HIS A 16 -20.31 3.55 24.06
N GLY A 17 -19.89 2.66 24.96
CA GLY A 17 -20.72 2.17 26.07
C GLY A 17 -21.99 1.45 25.60
N GLY A 18 -21.92 0.69 24.50
CA GLY A 18 -23.06 -0.04 23.95
C GLY A 18 -24.07 0.83 23.20
N ARG A 19 -23.70 2.06 22.80
CA ARG A 19 -24.56 2.92 21.98
C ARG A 19 -24.61 2.45 20.52
N PRO A 20 -25.72 2.70 19.79
CA PRO A 20 -25.80 2.48 18.35
C PRO A 20 -24.68 3.13 17.54
N ILE A 21 -24.06 2.36 16.63
CA ILE A 21 -23.06 2.88 15.69
C ILE A 21 -23.77 3.73 14.62
N ARG A 22 -23.50 5.04 14.63
CA ARG A 22 -24.14 6.02 13.73
C ARG A 22 -23.30 6.40 12.52
N ASN A 23 -21.98 6.26 12.57
CA ASN A 23 -21.08 6.55 11.46
C ASN A 23 -20.02 5.46 11.39
N ILE A 24 -19.65 5.08 10.17
CA ILE A 24 -18.58 4.13 9.86
C ILE A 24 -17.63 4.80 8.87
N ILE A 25 -16.33 4.74 9.14
CA ILE A 25 -15.31 5.04 8.14
C ILE A 25 -14.73 3.69 7.70
N LEU A 26 -15.09 3.26 6.51
CA LEU A 26 -14.66 1.99 5.92
C LEU A 26 -13.43 2.22 5.04
N VAL A 27 -12.36 1.48 5.28
CA VAL A 27 -11.13 1.53 4.50
C VAL A 27 -10.87 0.17 3.87
N CYS A 28 -10.73 0.10 2.55
CA CYS A 28 -10.43 -1.13 1.84
C CYS A 28 -9.11 -1.00 1.07
N ASP A 29 -8.29 -2.05 1.09
CA ASP A 29 -7.41 -2.27 -0.07
C ASP A 29 -8.26 -2.49 -1.33
N VAL A 30 -7.69 -2.32 -2.52
CA VAL A 30 -8.39 -2.63 -3.78
C VAL A 30 -8.00 -4.02 -4.30
N ASP A 31 -6.69 -4.30 -4.32
CA ASP A 31 -6.15 -5.49 -4.95
C ASP A 31 -6.35 -6.68 -4.02
N GLY A 32 -6.85 -7.81 -4.53
CA GLY A 32 -7.30 -8.94 -3.72
C GLY A 32 -8.63 -8.69 -2.97
N VAL A 33 -8.86 -7.51 -2.42
CA VAL A 33 -10.04 -7.18 -1.60
C VAL A 33 -11.27 -6.81 -2.44
N ILE A 34 -11.15 -5.86 -3.36
CA ILE A 34 -12.26 -5.35 -4.20
C ILE A 34 -12.26 -5.98 -5.60
N ARG A 35 -11.08 -6.42 -6.06
CA ARG A 35 -10.88 -7.17 -7.31
C ARG A 35 -9.90 -8.32 -7.09
N ASN A 36 -10.11 -9.45 -7.76
CA ASN A 36 -9.29 -10.67 -7.55
C ASN A 36 -7.82 -10.51 -7.97
N SER A 37 -7.51 -9.59 -8.89
CA SER A 37 -6.16 -9.26 -9.29
C SER A 37 -6.13 -7.85 -9.87
N THR A 38 -4.94 -7.32 -10.09
CA THR A 38 -4.75 -6.01 -10.72
C THR A 38 -5.24 -5.97 -12.18
N GLU A 39 -5.27 -7.13 -12.87
CA GLU A 39 -5.80 -7.27 -14.24
C GLU A 39 -7.33 -7.19 -14.30
N ALA A 40 -8.03 -7.32 -13.17
CA ALA A 40 -9.48 -7.32 -13.13
C ALA A 40 -10.08 -5.91 -12.95
N ASP A 41 -11.30 -5.74 -13.43
CA ASP A 41 -12.23 -4.73 -12.91
C ASP A 41 -12.68 -5.11 -11.49
N ALA A 42 -13.25 -4.15 -10.75
CA ALA A 42 -13.87 -4.41 -9.45
C ALA A 42 -15.02 -5.44 -9.54
N ASP A 43 -15.17 -6.26 -8.50
CA ASP A 43 -16.30 -7.18 -8.41
C ASP A 43 -17.63 -6.39 -8.34
N SER A 44 -18.52 -6.65 -9.30
CA SER A 44 -19.75 -5.87 -9.47
C SER A 44 -20.71 -5.99 -8.28
N GLN A 45 -20.67 -7.11 -7.56
CA GLN A 45 -21.48 -7.29 -6.36
C GLN A 45 -20.86 -6.56 -5.16
N ILE A 46 -19.53 -6.50 -5.02
CA ILE A 46 -18.84 -5.65 -4.03
C ILE A 46 -19.20 -4.19 -4.27
N ILE A 47 -19.06 -3.70 -5.52
CA ILE A 47 -19.39 -2.32 -5.89
C ILE A 47 -20.84 -1.99 -5.49
N LYS A 48 -21.79 -2.88 -5.80
CA LYS A 48 -23.19 -2.72 -5.38
C LYS A 48 -23.34 -2.62 -3.86
N LEU A 49 -22.68 -3.48 -3.08
CA LEU A 49 -22.75 -3.42 -1.61
C LEU A 49 -22.15 -2.13 -1.07
N ILE A 50 -21.10 -1.59 -1.69
CA ILE A 50 -20.50 -0.31 -1.28
C ILE A 50 -21.44 0.86 -1.59
N HIS A 51 -22.09 0.90 -2.76
CA HIS A 51 -23.14 1.90 -3.02
C HIS A 51 -24.29 1.79 -2.01
N ASP A 52 -24.77 0.58 -1.74
CA ASP A 52 -25.84 0.36 -0.74
C ASP A 52 -25.44 0.88 0.65
N LEU A 53 -24.17 0.71 1.06
CA LEU A 53 -23.61 1.20 2.32
C LEU A 53 -23.51 2.73 2.33
N VAL A 54 -22.92 3.34 1.30
CA VAL A 54 -22.75 4.80 1.19
C VAL A 54 -24.10 5.52 1.11
N ALA A 55 -25.09 4.93 0.42
CA ALA A 55 -26.44 5.47 0.31
C ALA A 55 -27.14 5.67 1.66
N THR A 56 -26.74 4.93 2.71
CA THR A 56 -27.26 5.12 4.08
C THR A 56 -26.86 6.46 4.71
N GLN A 57 -25.95 7.22 4.10
CA GLN A 57 -25.29 8.42 4.64
C GLN A 57 -24.40 8.19 5.88
N HIS A 58 -24.53 7.04 6.54
CA HIS A 58 -23.78 6.61 7.72
C HIS A 58 -22.40 6.01 7.42
N VAL A 59 -22.04 5.82 6.14
CA VAL A 59 -20.77 5.21 5.74
C VAL A 59 -20.02 6.12 4.78
N ASP A 60 -18.79 6.49 5.17
CA ASP A 60 -17.79 7.08 4.30
C ASP A 60 -16.75 6.01 3.96
N VAL A 61 -16.26 5.96 2.72
CA VAL A 61 -15.40 4.88 2.20
C VAL A 61 -14.10 5.41 1.62
N ALA A 62 -12.97 4.82 2.02
CA ALA A 62 -11.67 5.05 1.42
C ALA A 62 -11.14 3.76 0.77
N PHE A 63 -10.79 3.84 -0.50
CA PHE A 63 -10.03 2.81 -1.20
C PHE A 63 -8.56 3.21 -1.24
N ILE A 64 -7.66 2.27 -1.02
CA ILE A 64 -6.22 2.48 -1.21
C ILE A 64 -5.61 1.31 -1.97
N SER A 65 -4.59 1.55 -2.80
CA SER A 65 -3.99 0.51 -3.64
C SER A 65 -2.56 0.89 -4.04
N GLY A 66 -1.75 -0.10 -4.39
CA GLY A 66 -0.48 0.11 -5.09
C GLY A 66 -0.65 0.54 -6.55
N THR A 67 -1.81 0.30 -7.15
CA THR A 67 -2.12 0.64 -8.54
C THR A 67 -2.26 2.17 -8.70
N PRO A 68 -1.72 2.80 -9.75
CA PRO A 68 -1.93 4.22 -10.05
C PRO A 68 -3.39 4.57 -10.34
N VAL A 69 -3.79 5.82 -10.07
CA VAL A 69 -5.15 6.31 -10.31
C VAL A 69 -5.50 6.30 -11.79
N SER A 70 -4.68 6.90 -12.65
CA SER A 70 -4.90 6.93 -14.10
C SER A 70 -3.61 6.62 -14.88
N GLN A 71 -3.70 6.56 -16.21
CA GLN A 71 -2.54 6.39 -17.07
C GLN A 71 -1.64 7.62 -17.02
N ASN A 72 -0.47 7.45 -16.42
CA ASN A 72 0.68 8.29 -16.66
C ASN A 72 1.63 7.50 -17.58
N PRO A 73 2.06 8.02 -18.75
CA PRO A 73 2.98 7.32 -19.65
C PRO A 73 4.31 6.90 -18.99
N SER A 74 4.80 7.67 -18.00
CA SER A 74 5.98 7.27 -17.19
C SER A 74 5.68 6.14 -16.18
N LEU A 75 4.42 5.73 -16.04
CA LEU A 75 3.91 4.62 -15.24
C LEU A 75 3.19 3.55 -16.11
N GLU A 76 3.26 3.59 -17.45
CA GLU A 76 2.57 2.58 -18.27
C GLU A 76 3.17 1.18 -18.09
N THR A 77 4.44 1.11 -17.71
CA THR A 77 5.17 -0.12 -17.43
C THR A 77 4.81 -0.68 -16.03
N TRP A 78 4.53 0.22 -15.07
CA TRP A 78 4.17 0.02 -13.64
C TRP A 78 2.91 -0.82 -13.39
N ARG A 79 2.17 -1.10 -14.47
CA ARG A 79 0.94 -1.87 -14.45
C ARG A 79 1.25 -3.33 -14.13
N ARG A 80 1.24 -3.64 -12.84
CA ARG A 80 0.39 -4.76 -12.42
C ARG A 80 -1.03 -4.39 -12.89
N GLY A 81 -1.61 -5.13 -13.83
CA GLY A 81 -2.97 -4.87 -14.28
C GLY A 81 -3.14 -4.00 -15.52
N ASN A 82 -3.87 -4.48 -16.54
CA ASN A 82 -4.33 -3.67 -17.66
C ASN A 82 -5.45 -2.66 -17.30
N HIS A 83 -5.74 -2.43 -16.02
CA HIS A 83 -6.76 -1.51 -15.52
C HIS A 83 -6.23 -0.62 -14.39
N THR A 84 -6.16 0.69 -14.66
CA THR A 84 -5.86 1.76 -13.69
C THR A 84 -7.07 2.00 -12.77
N LEU A 85 -6.91 2.59 -11.59
CA LEU A 85 -8.01 2.65 -10.62
C LEU A 85 -9.22 3.42 -11.14
N ASP A 86 -9.03 4.48 -11.91
CA ASP A 86 -10.09 5.23 -12.61
C ASP A 86 -11.00 4.30 -13.43
N LYS A 87 -10.40 3.34 -14.15
CA LYS A 87 -11.08 2.37 -15.01
C LYS A 87 -11.55 1.13 -14.26
N ALA A 88 -10.86 0.71 -13.20
CA ALA A 88 -11.19 -0.51 -12.45
C ALA A 88 -12.25 -0.29 -11.36
N VAL A 89 -12.21 0.87 -10.69
CA VAL A 89 -13.00 1.20 -9.49
C VAL A 89 -13.68 2.56 -9.61
N GLY A 90 -12.92 3.60 -10.01
CA GLY A 90 -13.36 4.99 -9.99
C GLY A 90 -14.57 5.29 -10.87
N LYS A 91 -14.70 4.62 -12.02
CA LYS A 91 -15.83 4.73 -12.95
C LYS A 91 -17.20 4.45 -12.33
N TYR A 92 -17.25 3.78 -11.17
CA TYR A 92 -18.49 3.49 -10.47
C TYR A 92 -18.90 4.61 -9.50
N PHE A 93 -17.96 5.41 -8.99
CA PHE A 93 -18.17 6.30 -7.83
C PHE A 93 -18.14 7.80 -8.17
N SER A 94 -18.46 8.20 -9.40
CA SER A 94 -18.33 9.59 -9.87
C SER A 94 -19.09 10.59 -8.99
N LYS A 95 -20.28 10.23 -8.48
CA LYS A 95 -21.07 11.09 -7.59
C LYS A 95 -20.52 11.06 -6.17
N GLU A 96 -20.21 9.87 -5.65
CA GLU A 96 -19.72 9.70 -4.29
C GLU A 96 -18.34 10.33 -4.06
N LEU A 97 -17.52 10.45 -5.12
CA LEU A 97 -16.27 11.23 -5.12
C LEU A 97 -16.55 12.75 -5.01
N GLU A 98 -17.57 13.26 -5.70
CA GLU A 98 -17.99 14.67 -5.65
C GLU A 98 -18.63 15.03 -4.30
N ASP A 99 -19.48 14.15 -3.77
CA ASP A 99 -20.07 14.24 -2.44
C ASP A 99 -19.03 13.99 -1.31
N ASN A 100 -17.75 13.71 -1.64
CA ASN A 100 -16.66 13.35 -0.73
C ASN A 100 -16.98 12.17 0.21
N LYS A 101 -17.95 11.33 -0.17
CA LYS A 101 -18.36 10.10 0.53
C LYS A 101 -17.48 8.90 0.17
N VAL A 102 -16.93 8.88 -1.04
CA VAL A 102 -15.87 7.95 -1.47
C VAL A 102 -14.57 8.74 -1.65
N THR A 103 -13.43 8.13 -1.32
CA THR A 103 -12.10 8.63 -1.70
C THR A 103 -11.27 7.45 -2.23
N ILE A 104 -10.55 7.65 -3.33
CA ILE A 104 -9.70 6.61 -3.94
C ILE A 104 -8.25 7.09 -3.96
N TYR A 105 -7.37 6.29 -3.38
CA TYR A 105 -5.93 6.53 -3.29
C TYR A 105 -5.14 5.52 -4.12
N GLY A 106 -4.39 6.00 -5.11
CA GLY A 106 -3.50 5.18 -5.93
C GLY A 106 -2.02 5.34 -5.54
N ALA A 107 -1.19 4.41 -6.01
CA ALA A 107 0.25 4.35 -5.74
C ALA A 107 0.56 4.57 -4.23
N LEU A 108 -0.09 3.77 -3.38
CA LEU A 108 0.02 3.76 -1.91
C LEU A 108 -0.33 5.08 -1.21
N GLY A 109 -1.08 5.94 -1.90
CA GLY A 109 -1.55 7.23 -1.39
C GLY A 109 -0.79 8.45 -1.90
N GLY A 110 0.21 8.28 -2.77
CA GLY A 110 0.86 9.39 -3.48
C GLY A 110 -0.06 10.08 -4.48
N GLN A 111 -1.15 9.42 -4.90
CA GLN A 111 -2.19 9.95 -5.77
C GLN A 111 -3.56 9.86 -5.08
N ARG A 112 -4.38 10.91 -5.19
CA ARG A 112 -5.80 10.91 -4.81
C ARG A 112 -6.64 11.15 -6.07
N MET A 113 -7.63 10.30 -6.33
CA MET A 113 -8.55 10.50 -7.44
C MET A 113 -9.47 11.71 -7.21
N THR A 114 -9.70 12.47 -8.28
CA THR A 114 -10.63 13.60 -8.32
C THR A 114 -11.63 13.40 -9.48
N LYS A 115 -12.66 14.25 -9.55
CA LYS A 115 -13.64 14.23 -10.65
C LYS A 115 -13.02 14.50 -12.02
N GLU A 116 -11.90 15.24 -12.06
CA GLU A 116 -11.21 15.66 -13.28
C GLU A 116 -9.95 14.81 -13.59
N GLY A 117 -9.58 13.89 -12.70
CA GLY A 117 -8.39 13.05 -12.84
C GLY A 117 -7.82 12.62 -11.48
N PHE A 118 -6.66 13.17 -11.12
CA PHE A 118 -6.01 12.90 -9.84
C PHE A 118 -5.11 14.05 -9.39
N ASP A 119 -5.00 14.22 -8.07
CA ASP A 119 -4.01 15.08 -7.44
C ASP A 119 -2.81 14.24 -6.95
N ILE A 120 -1.61 14.81 -7.04
CA ILE A 120 -0.43 14.26 -6.37
C ILE A 120 -0.43 14.81 -4.94
N THR A 121 -0.69 13.94 -3.96
CA THR A 121 -0.93 14.33 -2.57
C THR A 121 0.33 14.78 -1.84
N VAL A 122 1.48 14.23 -2.25
CA VAL A 122 2.78 14.43 -1.62
C VAL A 122 3.88 14.27 -2.67
N GLN A 123 4.78 15.26 -2.76
CA GLN A 123 6.02 15.16 -3.51
C GLN A 123 7.24 15.26 -2.57
N TYR A 124 8.37 14.73 -3.04
CA TYR A 124 9.69 15.06 -2.48
C TYR A 124 10.22 16.34 -3.12
N PRO A 125 11.04 17.14 -2.42
CA PRO A 125 11.82 18.20 -3.05
C PRO A 125 12.73 17.65 -4.17
N PRO A 126 13.05 18.41 -5.24
CA PRO A 126 13.87 17.93 -6.35
C PRO A 126 15.21 17.31 -5.94
N VAL A 127 15.94 17.93 -5.01
CA VAL A 127 17.22 17.43 -4.47
C VAL A 127 17.08 16.01 -3.89
N ILE A 128 15.96 15.74 -3.21
CA ILE A 128 15.67 14.42 -2.64
C ILE A 128 15.29 13.42 -3.72
N MET A 129 14.52 13.83 -4.74
CA MET A 129 14.22 12.98 -5.90
C MET A 129 15.48 12.59 -6.67
N PHE A 130 16.47 13.48 -6.74
CA PHE A 130 17.78 13.19 -7.33
C PHE A 130 18.60 12.19 -6.49
N GLU A 131 18.79 12.44 -5.18
CA GLU A 131 19.49 11.49 -4.29
C GLU A 131 18.87 10.09 -4.32
N LEU A 132 17.54 10.04 -4.29
CA LEU A 132 16.79 8.82 -4.43
C LEU A 132 17.05 8.13 -5.76
N GLY A 133 16.94 8.85 -6.88
CA GLY A 133 17.23 8.32 -8.22
C GLY A 133 18.65 7.74 -8.32
N LYS A 134 19.64 8.46 -7.77
CA LYS A 134 21.03 8.00 -7.63
C LYS A 134 21.11 6.71 -6.81
N LEU A 135 20.52 6.67 -5.61
CA LEU A 135 20.54 5.51 -4.71
C LEU A 135 19.95 4.26 -5.40
N LEU A 136 18.85 4.42 -6.12
CA LEU A 136 18.16 3.36 -6.84
C LEU A 136 18.97 2.83 -8.03
N LEU A 137 19.56 3.74 -8.81
CA LEU A 137 20.44 3.38 -9.92
C LEU A 137 21.66 2.61 -9.41
N HIS A 138 22.30 3.05 -8.32
CA HIS A 138 23.40 2.27 -7.73
C HIS A 138 22.94 0.91 -7.23
N ALA A 139 21.79 0.80 -6.55
CA ALA A 139 21.28 -0.48 -6.09
C ALA A 139 21.07 -1.48 -7.24
N PHE A 140 20.48 -1.03 -8.35
CA PHE A 140 20.36 -1.82 -9.58
C PHE A 140 21.74 -2.24 -10.12
N LEU A 141 22.71 -1.31 -10.17
CA LEU A 141 24.06 -1.61 -10.65
C LEU A 141 24.85 -2.53 -9.70
N GLU A 142 24.58 -2.56 -8.40
CA GLU A 142 25.18 -3.56 -7.49
C GLU A 142 24.61 -4.95 -7.75
N ASP A 143 23.29 -5.10 -7.96
CA ASP A 143 22.71 -6.40 -8.32
C ASP A 143 23.27 -6.89 -9.68
N VAL A 144 23.39 -6.00 -10.69
CA VAL A 144 24.03 -6.35 -11.98
C VAL A 144 25.51 -6.71 -11.83
N LYS A 145 26.25 -6.11 -10.88
CA LYS A 145 27.66 -6.49 -10.62
C LYS A 145 27.80 -7.90 -10.05
N ASP A 146 26.82 -8.36 -9.29
CA ASP A 146 26.88 -9.63 -8.55
C ASP A 146 26.35 -10.82 -9.37
N ILE A 147 25.31 -10.64 -10.20
CA ILE A 147 24.76 -11.72 -11.05
C ILE A 147 25.04 -11.56 -12.56
N GLY A 148 25.60 -10.43 -13.00
CA GLY A 148 25.83 -10.14 -14.41
C GLY A 148 27.05 -10.84 -15.02
N THR A 149 27.05 -10.93 -16.34
CA THR A 149 28.22 -11.37 -17.13
C THR A 149 29.39 -10.37 -17.03
N SER A 150 30.61 -10.81 -17.31
CA SER A 150 31.81 -9.95 -17.30
C SER A 150 31.71 -8.70 -18.19
N GLN A 151 30.88 -8.73 -19.24
CA GLN A 151 30.61 -7.56 -20.08
C GLN A 151 29.63 -6.59 -19.40
N GLN A 152 28.56 -7.10 -18.79
CA GLN A 152 27.61 -6.30 -18.01
C GLN A 152 28.30 -5.67 -16.79
N ILE A 153 29.16 -6.40 -16.08
CA ILE A 153 29.97 -5.88 -14.96
C ILE A 153 30.80 -4.67 -15.41
N LYS A 154 31.57 -4.78 -16.51
CA LYS A 154 32.33 -3.64 -17.07
C LYS A 154 31.42 -2.46 -17.46
N TYR A 155 30.22 -2.74 -17.97
CA TYR A 155 29.26 -1.71 -18.32
C TYR A 155 28.73 -0.97 -17.07
N THR A 156 28.47 -1.68 -15.95
CA THR A 156 28.05 -1.03 -14.69
C THR A 156 29.08 -0.04 -14.15
N GLU A 157 30.37 -0.29 -14.37
CA GLU A 157 31.44 0.59 -13.88
C GLU A 157 31.44 1.94 -14.62
N ASN A 158 31.28 1.90 -15.94
CA ASN A 158 31.09 3.10 -16.75
C ASN A 158 29.80 3.86 -16.39
N LEU A 159 28.72 3.16 -16.02
CA LEU A 159 27.48 3.79 -15.57
C LEU A 159 27.62 4.46 -14.19
N LYS A 160 28.36 3.87 -13.25
CA LYS A 160 28.62 4.51 -11.94
C LYS A 160 29.37 5.84 -12.12
N ILE A 161 30.40 5.87 -12.98
CA ILE A 161 31.13 7.10 -13.32
C ILE A 161 30.17 8.18 -13.84
N LEU A 162 29.28 7.84 -14.78
CA LEU A 162 28.30 8.79 -15.33
C LEU A 162 27.32 9.32 -14.27
N ILE A 163 26.91 8.49 -13.31
CA ILE A 163 26.04 8.90 -12.19
C ILE A 163 26.77 9.86 -11.23
N ASP A 164 28.05 9.60 -10.96
CA ASP A 164 28.87 10.47 -10.10
C ASP A 164 29.22 11.81 -10.80
N GLU A 165 29.42 11.81 -12.11
CA GLU A 165 29.56 13.02 -12.92
C GLU A 165 28.30 13.89 -12.89
N LEU A 166 27.11 13.28 -13.00
CA LEU A 166 25.83 13.98 -12.87
C LEU A 166 25.64 14.61 -11.48
N GLU A 167 26.05 13.91 -10.40
CA GLU A 167 26.02 14.48 -9.05
C GLU A 167 26.93 15.71 -8.92
N LEU A 168 28.15 15.65 -9.46
CA LEU A 168 29.08 16.77 -9.45
C LEU A 168 28.53 17.98 -10.20
N GLN A 169 27.88 17.78 -11.35
CA GLN A 169 27.22 18.84 -12.10
C GLN A 169 26.04 19.45 -11.31
N ASN A 170 25.21 18.63 -10.68
CA ASN A 170 24.07 19.08 -9.89
C ASN A 170 24.46 19.85 -8.62
N LYS A 171 25.59 19.53 -7.96
CA LYS A 171 26.12 20.31 -6.82
C LYS A 171 26.41 21.78 -7.17
N HIS A 172 26.53 22.11 -8.46
CA HIS A 172 26.77 23.47 -8.95
C HIS A 172 25.52 24.16 -9.53
N GLN A 173 24.36 23.49 -9.62
CA GLN A 173 23.13 24.06 -10.17
C GLN A 173 22.06 24.25 -9.08
N ILE A 174 21.72 25.51 -8.80
CA ILE A 174 20.68 25.84 -7.81
C ILE A 174 19.29 25.65 -8.44
N SER A 175 18.59 24.62 -7.98
CA SER A 175 17.12 24.51 -7.98
C SER A 175 16.42 24.51 -9.36
N THR A 176 16.49 23.38 -10.06
CA THR A 176 15.42 22.62 -10.76
C THR A 176 16.15 21.65 -11.69
N VAL A 177 15.92 20.34 -11.67
CA VAL A 177 14.93 19.64 -12.53
C VAL A 177 14.60 18.24 -11.94
N THR A 178 13.72 17.48 -12.59
CA THR A 178 13.28 16.11 -12.21
C THR A 178 13.97 15.03 -13.05
N ALA A 179 13.41 13.81 -13.16
CA ALA A 179 14.01 12.57 -13.71
C ALA A 179 14.73 12.65 -15.08
N ASN A 180 14.61 13.75 -15.83
CA ASN A 180 15.35 13.98 -17.07
C ASN A 180 16.88 13.94 -16.87
N GLU A 181 17.39 14.30 -15.70
CA GLU A 181 18.84 14.29 -15.39
C GLU A 181 19.46 12.89 -15.53
N PHE A 182 18.72 11.84 -15.18
CA PHE A 182 19.15 10.45 -15.38
C PHE A 182 18.79 9.89 -16.76
N SER A 183 18.14 10.63 -17.64
CA SER A 183 17.60 10.09 -18.91
C SER A 183 18.64 9.39 -19.77
N GLU A 184 19.88 9.88 -19.82
CA GLU A 184 20.99 9.22 -20.51
C GLU A 184 21.41 7.91 -19.82
N VAL A 185 21.47 7.88 -18.49
CA VAL A 185 21.77 6.67 -17.69
C VAL A 185 20.66 5.63 -17.90
N VAL A 186 19.40 6.05 -17.80
CA VAL A 186 18.21 5.20 -18.02
C VAL A 186 18.23 4.64 -19.45
N PHE A 187 18.49 5.47 -20.47
CA PHE A 187 18.59 5.04 -21.87
C PHE A 187 19.73 4.04 -22.09
N LYS A 188 20.90 4.29 -21.47
CA LYS A 188 22.05 3.38 -21.53
C LYS A 188 21.72 2.01 -20.92
N ILE A 189 21.15 1.98 -19.71
CA ILE A 189 20.64 0.76 -19.06
C ILE A 189 19.62 0.06 -19.97
N HIS A 190 18.66 0.80 -20.52
CA HIS A 190 17.61 0.30 -21.41
C HIS A 190 18.17 -0.40 -22.66
N SER A 191 19.26 0.13 -23.22
CA SER A 191 19.87 -0.39 -24.45
C SER A 191 20.76 -1.63 -24.23
N GLN A 192 21.32 -1.83 -23.04
CA GLN A 192 22.48 -2.72 -22.83
C GLN A 192 22.38 -3.65 -21.60
N LEU A 193 21.49 -3.37 -20.64
CA LEU A 193 21.32 -4.18 -19.43
C LEU A 193 19.90 -4.73 -19.30
N ASP A 194 18.87 -3.87 -19.41
CA ASP A 194 17.47 -4.25 -19.22
C ASP A 194 16.53 -3.33 -20.01
N SER A 195 15.95 -3.83 -21.10
CA SER A 195 15.00 -3.08 -21.96
C SER A 195 13.64 -2.79 -21.31
N ASN A 196 13.41 -3.25 -20.08
CA ASN A 196 12.25 -2.92 -19.28
C ASN A 196 12.58 -1.95 -18.14
N PHE A 197 13.85 -1.55 -17.99
CA PHE A 197 14.27 -0.62 -16.94
C PHE A 197 13.57 0.74 -17.05
N ARG A 198 13.01 1.22 -15.94
CA ARG A 198 12.44 2.57 -15.81
C ARG A 198 12.93 3.24 -14.52
N LEU A 199 12.99 4.57 -14.51
CA LEU A 199 13.14 5.39 -13.31
C LEU A 199 12.04 6.45 -13.28
N VAL A 200 11.23 6.49 -12.22
CA VAL A 200 10.07 7.39 -12.10
C VAL A 200 10.26 8.33 -10.92
N SER A 201 10.14 9.64 -11.14
CA SER A 201 10.44 10.69 -10.16
C SER A 201 9.49 10.77 -8.96
N TYR A 202 8.22 10.42 -9.10
CA TYR A 202 7.18 10.61 -8.08
C TYR A 202 7.33 9.64 -6.90
N GLY A 203 8.26 9.92 -5.99
CA GLY A 203 8.61 9.00 -4.91
C GLY A 203 9.71 8.00 -5.30
N ALA A 204 10.45 8.30 -6.38
CA ALA A 204 11.62 7.59 -6.87
C ALA A 204 11.48 6.06 -6.86
N PHE A 205 11.11 5.56 -8.03
CA PHE A 205 10.89 4.16 -8.30
C PHE A 205 11.79 3.71 -9.43
N VAL A 206 12.57 2.66 -9.22
CA VAL A 206 13.10 1.88 -10.34
C VAL A 206 12.10 0.79 -10.68
N GLU A 207 11.91 0.49 -11.97
CA GLU A 207 11.15 -0.67 -12.45
C GLU A 207 11.97 -1.62 -13.32
N SER A 208 11.65 -2.90 -13.22
CA SER A 208 11.71 -3.93 -14.26
C SER A 208 10.55 -4.94 -14.02
N GLN A 209 10.02 -5.69 -15.01
CA GLN A 209 8.62 -6.22 -15.04
C GLN A 209 8.30 -7.73 -14.62
N THR A 210 8.09 -8.15 -13.33
CA THR A 210 7.41 -9.39 -12.69
C THR A 210 8.00 -10.81 -12.15
N SER A 211 9.28 -11.07 -11.78
CA SER A 211 9.97 -12.27 -11.17
C SER A 211 10.31 -12.28 -9.65
N ASN A 212 10.21 -13.43 -8.99
CA ASN A 212 10.75 -13.72 -7.64
C ASN A 212 12.30 -13.61 -7.59
N PRO A 213 12.97 -13.52 -6.40
CA PRO A 213 12.52 -13.87 -5.04
C PRO A 213 12.10 -12.68 -4.14
N PRO A 214 11.55 -12.92 -2.93
CA PRO A 214 11.15 -11.86 -2.00
C PRO A 214 12.31 -11.00 -1.46
N TRP A 215 11.96 -9.83 -0.91
CA TRP A 215 12.83 -8.77 -0.36
C TRP A 215 14.08 -9.26 0.40
N ASN A 216 13.90 -10.22 1.30
CA ASN A 216 14.97 -10.81 2.12
C ASN A 216 16.01 -11.64 1.33
N ALA A 217 15.79 -11.89 0.05
CA ALA A 217 16.72 -12.55 -0.87
C ALA A 217 17.32 -11.62 -1.93
N ALA A 218 16.93 -10.34 -1.98
CA ALA A 218 17.59 -9.34 -2.82
C ALA A 218 18.96 -8.98 -2.24
N ARG A 219 20.02 -9.08 -3.04
CA ARG A 219 21.40 -8.89 -2.56
C ARG A 219 21.73 -7.41 -2.33
N SER A 220 21.23 -6.53 -3.18
CA SER A 220 21.23 -5.08 -2.98
C SER A 220 20.56 -4.61 -1.68
N LEU A 221 19.71 -5.41 -1.02
CA LEU A 221 19.00 -5.02 0.22
C LEU A 221 19.94 -4.53 1.32
N GLU A 222 20.97 -5.32 1.65
CA GLU A 222 21.88 -4.92 2.73
C GLU A 222 22.63 -3.63 2.39
N TRP A 223 22.97 -3.46 1.11
CA TRP A 223 23.63 -2.26 0.62
C TRP A 223 22.71 -1.04 0.73
N ILE A 224 21.46 -1.15 0.25
CA ILE A 224 20.42 -0.11 0.39
C ILE A 224 20.24 0.29 1.86
N LYS A 225 20.10 -0.69 2.76
CA LYS A 225 19.97 -0.43 4.20
C LYS A 225 21.20 0.26 4.80
N LYS A 226 22.42 -0.09 4.36
CA LYS A 226 23.65 0.60 4.76
C LYS A 226 23.64 2.05 4.28
N GLN A 227 23.25 2.32 3.03
CA GLN A 227 23.16 3.68 2.48
C GLN A 227 22.08 4.54 3.16
N LEU A 228 20.87 4.02 3.41
CA LEU A 228 19.79 4.76 4.07
C LEU A 228 20.08 5.14 5.53
N ASN A 229 21.09 4.51 6.13
CA ASN A 229 21.63 4.82 7.46
C ASN A 229 22.93 5.65 7.41
N CYS A 230 23.43 5.99 6.22
CA CYS A 230 24.59 6.88 6.06
C CYS A 230 24.16 8.33 6.34
N PRO A 231 24.71 9.01 7.36
CA PRO A 231 24.23 10.32 7.82
C PRO A 231 24.42 11.45 6.79
N ASP A 232 25.29 11.25 5.81
CA ASP A 232 25.65 12.25 4.80
C ASP A 232 24.60 12.39 3.69
N LEU A 233 23.78 11.36 3.44
CA LEU A 233 22.66 11.45 2.48
C LEU A 233 21.50 12.22 3.11
N LEU A 234 20.87 13.16 2.39
CA LEU A 234 19.69 13.87 2.88
C LEU A 234 18.52 12.93 3.17
N ILE A 235 18.37 11.85 2.41
CA ILE A 235 17.35 10.83 2.68
C ILE A 235 17.47 10.17 4.07
N SER A 236 18.68 10.06 4.62
CA SER A 236 18.89 9.47 5.95
C SER A 236 18.15 10.24 7.05
N LYS A 237 17.90 11.54 6.81
CA LYS A 237 17.27 12.49 7.74
C LYS A 237 15.74 12.35 7.80
N PHE A 238 15.13 11.52 6.95
CA PHE A 238 13.70 11.22 7.05
C PHE A 238 13.40 10.20 8.16
N PRO A 239 12.21 10.30 8.80
CA PRO A 239 11.72 9.26 9.70
C PRO A 239 11.64 7.90 9.00
N GLU A 240 11.91 6.83 9.72
CA GLU A 240 11.90 5.46 9.18
C GLU A 240 10.54 5.09 8.60
N GLU A 241 9.42 5.60 9.16
CA GLU A 241 8.09 5.37 8.60
C GLU A 241 7.85 6.00 7.21
N GLN A 242 8.73 6.91 6.76
CA GLN A 242 8.72 7.51 5.42
C GLN A 242 9.74 6.86 4.47
N LYS A 243 10.66 6.03 4.98
CA LYS A 243 11.60 5.24 4.17
C LYS A 243 11.00 3.89 3.81
N GLN A 244 9.74 3.86 3.37
CA GLN A 244 9.11 2.58 3.00
C GLN A 244 9.71 2.02 1.72
N LEU A 245 10.44 0.92 1.90
CA LEU A 245 11.05 0.13 0.85
C LEU A 245 10.07 -0.94 0.40
N ALA A 246 9.59 -0.85 -0.84
CA ALA A 246 8.82 -1.94 -1.46
C ALA A 246 9.57 -2.49 -2.66
N MET A 247 9.58 -3.82 -2.76
CA MET A 247 9.98 -4.56 -3.95
C MET A 247 8.76 -5.12 -4.65
N GLY A 248 8.84 -5.12 -5.96
CA GLY A 248 8.28 -6.14 -6.80
C GLY A 248 9.38 -6.71 -7.67
N LEU A 249 8.91 -7.40 -8.70
CA LEU A 249 9.54 -8.55 -9.31
C LEU A 249 9.95 -8.17 -10.78
N ALA A 250 10.86 -8.86 -11.54
CA ALA A 250 11.13 -8.79 -13.03
C ALA A 250 10.97 -10.09 -13.97
N HIS A 251 9.76 -10.41 -14.45
CA HIS A 251 9.14 -11.53 -15.26
C HIS A 251 8.75 -12.92 -14.65
N ARG A 252 7.63 -13.58 -15.07
CA ARG A 252 7.21 -14.94 -14.61
C ARG A 252 8.27 -16.01 -14.98
N GLY A 253 9.32 -16.15 -14.16
CA GLY A 253 10.50 -16.96 -14.43
C GLY A 253 11.44 -17.04 -13.22
N LYS A 254 12.66 -17.58 -13.43
CA LYS A 254 13.68 -17.75 -12.38
C LYS A 254 14.75 -16.65 -12.33
N ASP A 255 14.82 -15.82 -13.36
CA ASP A 255 15.91 -14.84 -13.55
C ASP A 255 15.29 -13.45 -13.82
N GLY A 256 15.67 -12.46 -13.00
CA GLY A 256 15.20 -11.08 -13.13
C GLY A 256 15.63 -10.19 -11.96
N PHE A 257 15.72 -8.88 -12.20
CA PHE A 257 16.17 -7.88 -11.22
C PHE A 257 15.06 -7.40 -10.28
N ASN A 258 15.48 -6.99 -9.09
CA ASN A 258 14.60 -6.44 -8.06
C ASN A 258 14.37 -4.94 -8.31
N PHE A 259 13.13 -4.50 -8.10
CA PHE A 259 12.79 -3.08 -8.22
C PHE A 259 12.72 -2.45 -6.82
N LEU A 260 13.16 -1.20 -6.65
CA LEU A 260 13.05 -0.50 -5.37
C LEU A 260 12.16 0.75 -5.48
N MET A 261 11.22 0.87 -4.55
CA MET A 261 10.36 2.04 -4.33
C MET A 261 10.70 2.65 -2.98
N ILE A 262 10.88 3.97 -2.89
CA ILE A 262 11.04 4.69 -1.61
C ILE A 262 9.99 5.80 -1.49
N SER A 263 8.73 5.41 -1.24
CA SER A 263 7.63 6.36 -1.25
C SER A 263 7.50 7.14 0.07
N LYS A 264 7.31 8.47 -0.05
CA LYS A 264 6.98 9.36 1.09
C LYS A 264 5.62 9.06 1.71
N THR A 265 4.78 8.30 1.00
CA THR A 265 3.44 7.88 1.41
C THR A 265 3.34 6.36 1.41
N ASN A 266 2.57 5.83 2.35
CA ASN A 266 2.23 4.41 2.39
C ASN A 266 0.79 4.22 2.90
N LYS A 267 0.27 2.98 2.84
CA LYS A 267 -1.11 2.71 3.27
C LYS A 267 -1.38 3.21 4.70
N SER A 268 -0.49 2.94 5.65
CA SER A 268 -0.62 3.39 7.05
C SER A 268 -0.67 4.92 7.19
N HIS A 269 0.29 5.64 6.60
CA HIS A 269 0.39 7.09 6.73
C HIS A 269 -0.78 7.81 6.04
N THR A 270 -1.13 7.38 4.83
CA THR A 270 -2.23 7.94 4.05
C THR A 270 -3.56 7.73 4.77
N ILE A 271 -3.82 6.51 5.25
CA ILE A 271 -5.04 6.21 5.99
C ILE A 271 -5.08 6.93 7.34
N LYS A 272 -3.98 7.00 8.09
CA LYS A 272 -3.92 7.80 9.33
C LYS A 272 -4.31 9.26 9.09
N LYS A 273 -3.81 9.89 8.02
CA LYS A 273 -4.18 11.26 7.64
C LYS A 273 -5.65 11.37 7.24
N HIS A 274 -6.14 10.45 6.40
CA HIS A 274 -7.56 10.41 6.00
C HIS A 274 -8.50 10.27 7.20
N LEU A 275 -8.17 9.38 8.14
CA LEU A 275 -8.93 9.18 9.37
C LEU A 275 -8.91 10.44 10.25
N GLN A 276 -7.77 11.12 10.38
CA GLN A 276 -7.72 12.41 11.08
C GLN A 276 -8.64 13.46 10.46
N GLU A 277 -8.68 13.57 9.13
CA GLU A 277 -9.58 14.48 8.42
C GLU A 277 -11.07 14.11 8.62
N LYS A 278 -11.42 12.82 8.56
CA LYS A 278 -12.80 12.34 8.72
C LYS A 278 -13.30 12.38 10.17
N LEU A 279 -12.45 12.12 11.17
CA LEU A 279 -12.81 12.16 12.59
C LEU A 279 -13.09 13.58 13.11
N LEU A 280 -12.63 14.63 12.41
CA LEU A 280 -13.06 16.01 12.69
C LEU A 280 -14.54 16.25 12.36
N LEU A 281 -15.10 15.48 11.41
CA LEU A 281 -16.51 15.54 11.01
C LEU A 281 -17.36 14.51 11.77
N TYR A 282 -16.79 13.33 12.02
CA TYR A 282 -17.46 12.20 12.67
C TYR A 282 -16.60 11.66 13.82
N PRO A 283 -16.50 12.37 14.97
CA PRO A 283 -15.60 11.97 16.06
C PRO A 283 -15.95 10.61 16.69
N ASP A 284 -17.23 10.22 16.62
CA ASP A 284 -17.77 8.94 17.11
C ASP A 284 -17.90 7.88 15.99
N ALA A 285 -17.07 7.91 14.96
CA ALA A 285 -17.12 6.94 13.87
C ALA A 285 -16.43 5.60 14.23
N LEU A 286 -17.07 4.48 13.87
CA LEU A 286 -16.42 3.18 13.88
C LEU A 286 -15.46 3.10 12.68
N ILE A 287 -14.17 2.95 12.94
CA ILE A 287 -13.17 2.77 11.89
C ILE A 287 -13.06 1.28 11.57
N VAL A 288 -13.41 0.90 10.34
CA VAL A 288 -13.36 -0.48 9.84
C VAL A 288 -12.34 -0.56 8.71
N THR A 289 -11.46 -1.57 8.72
CA THR A 289 -10.50 -1.79 7.62
C THR A 289 -10.62 -3.21 7.05
N ILE A 290 -10.42 -3.37 5.73
CA ILE A 290 -10.38 -4.68 5.04
C ILE A 290 -9.11 -4.76 4.18
N GLY A 291 -8.30 -5.80 4.39
CA GLY A 291 -7.03 -6.07 3.70
C GLY A 291 -6.85 -7.57 3.46
N ASP A 292 -5.88 -7.97 2.65
CA ASP A 292 -5.62 -9.38 2.35
C ASP A 292 -4.14 -9.78 2.39
N THR A 293 -3.22 -8.83 2.52
CA THR A 293 -1.77 -9.07 2.51
C THR A 293 -1.04 -8.40 3.68
N GLN A 294 0.20 -8.81 3.93
CA GLN A 294 1.04 -8.25 5.01
C GLN A 294 1.25 -6.72 4.91
N VAL A 295 1.14 -6.13 3.71
CA VAL A 295 1.29 -4.68 3.51
C VAL A 295 0.07 -3.87 3.97
N ASP A 296 -1.03 -4.54 4.31
CA ASP A 296 -2.27 -3.93 4.82
C ASP A 296 -2.29 -3.83 6.35
N PHE A 297 -1.55 -4.69 7.06
CA PHE A 297 -1.46 -4.67 8.53
C PHE A 297 -1.06 -3.30 9.11
N PRO A 298 -0.15 -2.52 8.50
CA PRO A 298 0.10 -1.14 8.90
C PRO A 298 -1.13 -0.21 8.82
N MET A 299 -2.13 -0.46 7.97
CA MET A 299 -3.39 0.31 7.94
C MET A 299 -4.39 -0.19 8.99
N HIS A 300 -4.41 -1.51 9.24
CA HIS A 300 -5.22 -2.13 10.29
C HIS A 300 -4.95 -1.53 11.68
N GLN A 301 -3.70 -1.13 11.97
CA GLN A 301 -3.29 -0.49 13.23
C GLN A 301 -4.10 0.78 13.62
N HIS A 302 -4.80 1.42 12.68
CA HIS A 302 -5.62 2.62 12.95
C HIS A 302 -7.13 2.33 13.06
N ALA A 303 -7.53 1.06 12.94
CA ALA A 303 -8.94 0.66 12.98
C ALA A 303 -9.42 0.32 14.40
N HIS A 304 -10.73 0.45 14.63
CA HIS A 304 -11.38 -0.23 15.75
C HIS A 304 -11.63 -1.70 15.40
N LEU A 305 -11.95 -2.00 14.13
CA LEU A 305 -12.24 -3.34 13.64
C LEU A 305 -11.53 -3.60 12.31
N SER A 306 -10.63 -4.58 12.27
CA SER A 306 -9.90 -4.94 11.05
C SER A 306 -10.29 -6.34 10.58
N TYR A 307 -10.39 -6.53 9.27
CA TYR A 307 -10.67 -7.81 8.63
C TYR A 307 -9.55 -8.17 7.67
N HIS A 308 -8.94 -9.34 7.88
CA HIS A 308 -8.03 -9.97 6.95
C HIS A 308 -8.78 -11.02 6.15
N VAL A 309 -8.90 -10.80 4.83
CA VAL A 309 -9.52 -11.71 3.86
C VAL A 309 -8.45 -12.46 3.05
N GLY A 310 -7.24 -12.63 3.60
CA GLY A 310 -6.15 -13.36 2.96
C GLY A 310 -5.93 -14.76 3.55
N GLN A 311 -4.70 -15.26 3.39
CA GLN A 311 -4.25 -16.54 3.95
C GLN A 311 -4.05 -16.47 5.48
N GLU A 312 -4.45 -17.52 6.21
CA GLU A 312 -4.24 -17.64 7.67
C GLU A 312 -2.77 -17.51 8.08
N GLU A 313 -1.79 -18.01 7.29
CA GLU A 313 -0.37 -17.88 7.66
C GLU A 313 0.11 -16.42 7.68
N VAL A 314 -0.36 -15.60 6.74
CA VAL A 314 -0.02 -14.17 6.68
C VAL A 314 -0.53 -13.46 7.93
N TRP A 315 -1.76 -13.77 8.35
CA TRP A 315 -2.39 -13.20 9.54
C TRP A 315 -1.77 -13.71 10.85
N LYS A 316 -1.49 -15.00 10.98
CA LYS A 316 -0.80 -15.55 12.17
C LYS A 316 0.55 -14.88 12.42
N ASN A 317 1.31 -14.62 11.36
CA ASN A 317 2.63 -13.99 11.46
C ASN A 317 2.60 -12.47 11.74
N HIS A 318 1.44 -11.81 11.59
CA HIS A 318 1.27 -10.37 11.77
C HIS A 318 0.10 -10.00 12.69
N SER A 319 -0.37 -10.95 13.51
CA SER A 319 -1.66 -10.83 14.20
C SER A 319 -1.75 -9.56 15.06
N LEU A 320 -2.69 -8.68 14.67
CA LEU A 320 -3.09 -7.53 15.48
C LEU A 320 -4.33 -7.96 16.28
N PRO A 321 -4.46 -7.58 17.56
CA PRO A 321 -5.54 -8.09 18.43
C PRO A 321 -6.96 -7.76 17.94
N HIS A 322 -7.11 -6.63 17.25
CA HIS A 322 -8.35 -6.15 16.63
C HIS A 322 -8.48 -6.53 15.14
N CYS A 323 -7.62 -7.43 14.63
CA CYS A 323 -7.65 -7.92 13.26
C CYS A 323 -8.13 -9.37 13.20
N ILE A 324 -9.21 -9.58 12.45
CA ILE A 324 -9.97 -10.82 12.41
C ILE A 324 -9.79 -11.49 11.05
N LEU A 325 -9.35 -12.75 11.06
CA LEU A 325 -9.33 -13.60 9.88
C LEU A 325 -10.77 -13.99 9.50
N VAL A 326 -11.19 -13.69 8.27
CA VAL A 326 -12.54 -14.00 7.79
C VAL A 326 -12.59 -15.45 7.29
N GLN A 327 -13.46 -16.28 7.87
CA GLN A 327 -13.57 -17.70 7.53
C GLN A 327 -14.98 -18.10 7.05
N ASP A 328 -15.08 -19.27 6.42
CA ASP A 328 -16.34 -19.93 6.07
C ASP A 328 -16.91 -20.74 7.24
N LYS A 329 -18.11 -21.30 7.05
CA LYS A 329 -18.81 -22.05 8.11
C LYS A 329 -18.12 -23.35 8.55
N ILE A 330 -17.08 -23.79 7.82
CA ILE A 330 -16.29 -24.99 8.16
C ILE A 330 -14.84 -24.62 8.53
N GLY A 331 -14.58 -23.35 8.86
CA GLY A 331 -13.30 -22.87 9.39
C GLY A 331 -12.18 -22.71 8.35
N ARG A 332 -12.51 -22.69 7.05
CA ARG A 332 -11.55 -22.36 5.98
C ARG A 332 -11.57 -20.87 5.68
N ASP A 333 -10.43 -20.29 5.35
CA ASP A 333 -10.33 -18.85 5.07
C ASP A 333 -11.17 -18.45 3.86
N ARG A 334 -11.95 -17.38 3.99
CA ARG A 334 -12.62 -16.73 2.86
C ARG A 334 -11.65 -15.76 2.22
N GLN A 335 -10.94 -16.26 1.22
CA GLN A 335 -9.93 -15.48 0.52
C GLN A 335 -10.55 -14.43 -0.43
N HIS A 336 -9.88 -13.28 -0.49
CA HIS A 336 -10.07 -12.19 -1.45
C HIS A 336 -11.53 -11.66 -1.46
N VAL A 337 -12.03 -11.29 -2.63
CA VAL A 337 -13.39 -10.79 -2.92
C VAL A 337 -14.50 -11.55 -2.17
N ASN A 338 -14.40 -12.88 -1.99
CA ASN A 338 -15.40 -13.69 -1.29
C ASN A 338 -15.44 -13.47 0.24
N GLY A 339 -14.32 -13.05 0.83
CA GLY A 339 -14.23 -12.59 2.22
C GLY A 339 -14.80 -11.20 2.37
N THR A 340 -14.40 -10.28 1.49
CA THR A 340 -14.90 -8.89 1.46
C THR A 340 -16.42 -8.86 1.34
N HIS A 341 -17.00 -9.70 0.47
CA HIS A 341 -18.43 -9.89 0.34
C HIS A 341 -19.14 -10.20 1.65
N TYR A 342 -18.57 -11.13 2.43
CA TYR A 342 -19.14 -11.52 3.70
C TYR A 342 -19.09 -10.36 4.71
N VAL A 343 -17.95 -9.66 4.78
CA VAL A 343 -17.76 -8.51 5.66
C VAL A 343 -18.76 -7.39 5.34
N LEU A 344 -18.84 -6.96 4.07
CA LEU A 344 -19.72 -5.85 3.65
C LEU A 344 -21.19 -6.15 3.91
N ASN A 345 -21.63 -7.40 3.71
CA ASN A 345 -22.99 -7.83 4.08
C ASN A 345 -23.21 -7.79 5.60
N SER A 346 -22.22 -8.17 6.42
CA SER A 346 -22.34 -8.05 7.88
C SER A 346 -22.42 -6.59 8.33
N LEU A 347 -21.61 -5.68 7.75
CA LEU A 347 -21.72 -4.24 8.02
C LEU A 347 -23.12 -3.71 7.68
N LYS A 348 -23.61 -4.01 6.46
CA LYS A 348 -24.93 -3.57 5.98
C LYS A 348 -26.08 -4.00 6.90
N ASN A 349 -26.01 -5.21 7.45
CA ASN A 349 -27.04 -5.77 8.32
C ASN A 349 -26.98 -5.26 9.78
N ASN A 350 -25.94 -4.50 10.16
CA ASN A 350 -25.67 -4.12 11.54
C ASN A 350 -25.45 -2.61 11.77
N ILE A 351 -25.41 -1.77 10.72
CA ILE A 351 -25.51 -0.31 10.85
C ILE A 351 -26.70 0.08 11.74
N GLY A 352 -26.49 1.04 12.65
CA GLY A 352 -27.52 1.48 13.59
C GLY A 352 -27.73 0.57 14.81
N LYS A 353 -26.98 -0.54 14.95
CA LYS A 353 -26.95 -1.36 16.17
C LYS A 353 -25.70 -1.08 17.01
N PRO A 354 -25.73 -1.29 18.34
CA PRO A 354 -24.55 -1.41 19.19
C PRO A 354 -23.57 -2.46 18.66
N LEU A 355 -22.25 -2.23 18.79
CA LEU A 355 -21.23 -3.16 18.28
C LEU A 355 -21.30 -4.57 18.90
N ALA A 356 -21.76 -4.68 20.14
CA ALA A 356 -21.98 -5.96 20.83
C ALA A 356 -23.07 -6.84 20.17
N ASP A 357 -24.02 -6.23 19.44
CA ASP A 357 -25.11 -6.94 18.75
C ASP A 357 -24.72 -7.38 17.33
N TRP A 358 -23.47 -7.13 16.91
CA TRP A 358 -23.00 -7.42 15.56
C TRP A 358 -22.58 -8.89 15.43
N ASN A 359 -23.09 -9.56 14.39
CA ASN A 359 -22.60 -10.88 13.97
C ASN A 359 -21.24 -10.72 13.24
N ILE A 360 -20.19 -10.46 14.02
CA ILE A 360 -18.81 -10.36 13.54
C ILE A 360 -18.31 -11.79 13.21
N PRO A 361 -17.74 -12.05 12.01
CA PRO A 361 -17.16 -13.35 11.66
C PRO A 361 -15.84 -13.62 12.41
N LEU A 362 -15.95 -14.00 13.68
CA LEU A 362 -14.81 -14.19 14.56
C LEU A 362 -14.17 -15.58 14.47
N LYS A 363 -12.84 -15.59 14.41
CA LYS A 363 -12.00 -16.59 15.08
C LYS A 363 -10.95 -15.86 15.90
N ASP A 364 -11.21 -15.71 17.19
CA ASP A 364 -10.22 -15.20 18.15
C ASP A 364 -9.05 -16.19 18.25
N ASN A 365 -7.81 -15.72 18.04
CA ASN A 365 -6.60 -16.51 18.30
C ASN A 365 -6.41 -16.88 19.80
N GLN A 366 -7.25 -16.34 20.70
CA GLN A 366 -7.23 -16.64 22.13
C GLN A 366 -8.30 -17.65 22.59
N SER A 367 -9.10 -18.21 21.67
CA SER A 367 -10.18 -19.16 22.00
C SER A 367 -9.71 -20.42 22.76
N ASN A 368 -8.43 -20.79 22.62
CA ASN A 368 -7.83 -21.96 23.27
C ASN A 368 -6.84 -21.62 24.40
N ALA A 369 -6.70 -20.35 24.78
CA ALA A 369 -5.83 -19.91 25.89
C ALA A 369 -6.59 -19.65 27.20
N LEU A 370 -7.92 -19.71 27.19
CA LEU A 370 -8.80 -19.41 28.34
C LEU A 370 -9.81 -20.54 28.64
N LEU A 371 -9.65 -21.72 28.04
CA LEU A 371 -10.30 -22.97 28.49
C LEU A 371 -9.30 -23.77 29.33
N GLY A 372 -8.81 -23.14 30.40
CA GLY A 372 -7.92 -23.72 31.39
C GLY A 372 -8.37 -23.28 32.79
N GLU A 373 -8.97 -24.22 33.50
CA GLU A 373 -9.20 -24.20 34.96
C GLU A 373 -10.02 -23.02 35.53
N ASN A 374 -11.33 -23.24 35.61
CA ASN A 374 -12.07 -22.98 36.85
C ASN A 374 -13.16 -24.06 37.01
N ASN A 375 -12.75 -25.22 37.51
CA ASN A 375 -13.67 -26.15 38.15
C ASN A 375 -13.94 -25.63 39.57
N LEU A 376 -15.18 -25.20 39.81
CA LEU A 376 -15.84 -25.25 41.11
C LEU A 376 -17.24 -25.85 40.89
#